data_AF-A0A7I8E5H4-F1
#
_entry.id   AF-A0A7I8E5H4-F1
#
_cell.length_a   1.000
_cell.length_b   1.000
_cell.length_c   1.000
_cell.angle_alpha   90.00
_cell.angle_beta   90.00
_cell.angle_gamma   90.00
#
_symmetry.space_group_name_H-M   'P 1'
#
loop_
_entity.id
_entity.type
_entity.pdbx_description
1 polymer ?
#
loop_
_entity_poly.entity_id
_entity_poly.type
_entity_poly.pdbx_seq_one_letter_code
_entity_poly.pdbx_strand_id
1 'polypeptide(L)'
;MRTTLAAAAIAILASACLAAAPAWQNDRAYQAGDTVTVAGTDYRAQWWTQGQPPQSHAGAPGSGQPWLRLDPTQPPLACGDVWRGQTAYSGNAVVSHQGRNYLANWWTRGSNPASGESREVWRDLGRCNYVSQYTFTLASTQVQPVTFGPDTAGTDYPIEVMLPDGFQPDRAYPVLYVLDWFLVADTFKQQHRALSDAGRLQPFIVVGIGCADAEAVCWLRRERDYTPSYWLPEEHYLGNTDPALRITGGGPNFLAFLKHELIPRIETRYLSQPAERGIHGTSLSALLAGHALVHDSGTFGRYLVNSPALWYHDGRLAGEAQASPAEQYSGVRKVYLSMGSLEDSPYLLDTARFAATLGDKGLAVRHSVLPGQTHESAAEVASTEGLLYAYPR
;
A
#
# COMPACT_ATOMS: atom_id res chain seq x y z
N MET A 1 27.82 56.04 -1.75
CA MET A 1 26.60 55.20 -1.80
C MET A 1 26.96 53.93 -2.56
N ARG A 2 27.02 52.79 -1.88
CA ARG A 2 27.49 51.50 -2.44
C ARG A 2 26.36 50.82 -3.20
N THR A 3 26.60 50.50 -4.46
CA THR A 3 25.78 49.59 -5.28
C THR A 3 26.18 48.15 -4.97
N THR A 4 25.26 47.36 -4.43
CA THR A 4 25.41 45.91 -4.28
C THR A 4 24.54 45.21 -5.32
N LEU A 5 25.18 44.62 -6.33
CA LEU A 5 24.61 43.64 -7.24
C LEU A 5 24.36 42.34 -6.46
N ALA A 6 23.11 41.90 -6.37
CA ALA A 6 22.76 40.59 -5.86
C ALA A 6 22.95 39.55 -6.98
N ALA A 7 23.89 38.63 -6.80
CA ALA A 7 24.06 37.47 -7.67
C ALA A 7 22.94 36.46 -7.36
N ALA A 8 22.05 36.23 -8.33
CA ALA A 8 21.08 35.15 -8.26
C ALA A 8 21.79 33.82 -8.55
N ALA A 9 21.94 32.98 -7.54
CA ALA A 9 22.37 31.61 -7.71
C ALA A 9 21.19 30.80 -8.28
N ILE A 10 21.24 30.48 -9.57
CA ILE A 10 20.35 29.52 -10.21
C ILE A 10 20.81 28.13 -9.77
N ALA A 11 20.10 27.53 -8.81
CA ALA A 11 20.28 26.12 -8.47
C ALA A 11 19.68 25.28 -9.60
N ILE A 12 20.54 24.61 -10.36
CA ILE A 12 20.13 23.59 -11.32
C ILE A 12 19.61 22.40 -10.51
N LEU A 13 18.29 22.21 -10.49
CA LEU A 13 17.67 20.98 -10.01
C LEU A 13 18.03 19.86 -10.98
N ALA A 14 19.03 19.05 -10.62
CA ALA A 14 19.25 17.78 -11.26
C ALA A 14 18.08 16.85 -10.88
N SER A 15 17.14 16.64 -11.81
CA SER A 15 16.24 15.50 -11.75
C SER A 15 17.08 14.24 -11.72
N ALA A 16 17.18 13.61 -10.55
CA ALA A 16 17.64 12.23 -10.45
C ALA A 16 16.54 11.34 -11.06
N CYS A 17 16.58 11.20 -12.38
CA CYS A 17 15.91 10.11 -13.06
C CYS A 17 16.49 8.80 -12.49
N LEU A 18 15.63 7.80 -12.24
CA LEU A 18 16.04 6.46 -11.81
C LEU A 18 17.28 6.01 -12.57
N ALA A 19 18.41 5.87 -11.90
CA ALA A 19 19.43 5.00 -12.45
C ALA A 19 18.96 3.57 -12.15
N ALA A 20 18.38 2.92 -13.15
CA ALA A 20 18.35 1.46 -13.21
C ALA A 20 19.76 0.92 -12.85
N ALA A 21 19.84 -0.29 -12.31
CA ALA A 21 21.15 -0.88 -12.04
C ALA A 21 22.00 -0.80 -13.32
N PRO A 22 23.29 -0.44 -13.22
CA PRO A 22 24.11 -0.18 -14.40
C PRO A 22 24.08 -1.38 -15.34
N ALA A 23 24.05 -1.12 -16.65
CA ALA A 23 24.11 -2.20 -17.63
C ALA A 23 25.36 -3.05 -17.39
N TRP A 24 25.22 -4.36 -17.51
CA TRP A 24 26.36 -5.27 -17.37
C TRP A 24 27.39 -5.02 -18.49
N GLN A 25 28.64 -4.92 -18.08
CA GLN A 25 29.84 -4.78 -18.90
C GLN A 25 30.73 -6.01 -18.72
N ASN A 26 31.27 -6.55 -19.81
CA ASN A 26 32.00 -7.82 -19.82
C ASN A 26 33.39 -7.75 -19.17
N ASP A 27 34.03 -6.59 -19.24
CA ASP A 27 35.38 -6.30 -18.79
C ASP A 27 35.43 -5.77 -17.36
N ARG A 28 34.27 -5.41 -16.80
CA ARG A 28 34.13 -4.99 -15.41
C ARG A 28 34.06 -6.21 -14.48
N ALA A 29 34.85 -6.17 -13.41
CA ALA A 29 34.68 -7.08 -12.29
C ALA A 29 33.56 -6.59 -11.37
N TYR A 30 32.71 -7.52 -10.93
CA TYR A 30 31.61 -7.28 -10.01
C TYR A 30 31.90 -7.97 -8.70
N GLN A 31 31.78 -7.21 -7.62
CA GLN A 31 31.81 -7.75 -6.28
C GLN A 31 30.48 -8.39 -5.94
N ALA A 32 30.56 -9.25 -4.95
CA ALA A 32 29.44 -10.00 -4.47
C ALA A 32 28.39 -9.06 -3.84
N GLY A 33 27.18 -9.00 -4.43
CA GLY A 33 26.12 -8.06 -4.08
C GLY A 33 25.93 -6.93 -5.09
N ASP A 34 26.90 -6.70 -5.98
CA ASP A 34 26.75 -5.77 -7.10
C ASP A 34 25.58 -6.21 -7.97
N THR A 35 24.88 -5.26 -8.56
CA THR A 35 23.72 -5.54 -9.41
C THR A 35 23.82 -4.82 -10.74
N VAL A 36 23.31 -5.50 -11.76
CA VAL A 36 23.27 -5.05 -13.13
C VAL A 36 21.90 -5.32 -13.73
N THR A 37 21.46 -4.47 -14.65
CA THR A 37 20.25 -4.72 -15.43
C THR A 37 20.65 -5.25 -16.82
N VAL A 38 20.04 -6.35 -17.24
CA VAL A 38 20.20 -6.90 -18.60
C VAL A 38 18.83 -7.19 -19.19
N ALA A 39 18.50 -6.53 -20.30
CA ALA A 39 17.21 -6.63 -21.00
C ALA A 39 15.99 -6.46 -20.05
N GLY A 40 16.04 -5.47 -19.16
CA GLY A 40 14.94 -5.16 -18.23
C GLY A 40 14.82 -6.10 -17.01
N THR A 41 15.74 -7.04 -16.84
CA THR A 41 15.82 -7.90 -15.65
C THR A 41 17.06 -7.56 -14.83
N ASP A 42 16.89 -7.43 -13.52
CA ASP A 42 18.01 -7.18 -12.61
C ASP A 42 18.66 -8.48 -12.13
N TYR A 43 19.98 -8.45 -11.98
CA TYR A 43 20.77 -9.59 -11.53
C TYR A 43 21.77 -9.15 -10.47
N ARG A 44 21.85 -9.90 -9.37
CA ARG A 44 22.80 -9.66 -8.29
C ARG A 44 23.94 -10.67 -8.32
N ALA A 45 25.18 -10.22 -8.29
CA ALA A 45 26.34 -11.08 -8.16
C ALA A 45 26.30 -11.80 -6.80
N GLN A 46 26.39 -13.13 -6.81
CA GLN A 46 26.39 -13.95 -5.59
C GLN A 46 27.77 -13.94 -4.92
N TRP A 47 28.83 -13.89 -5.74
CA TRP A 47 30.25 -13.74 -5.37
C TRP A 47 30.97 -12.89 -6.42
N TRP A 48 32.28 -12.71 -6.29
CA TRP A 48 33.08 -12.00 -7.28
C TRP A 48 32.95 -12.65 -8.67
N THR A 49 32.70 -11.86 -9.71
CA THR A 49 32.56 -12.36 -11.08
C THR A 49 33.01 -11.32 -12.11
N GLN A 50 33.58 -11.78 -13.23
CA GLN A 50 33.98 -10.95 -14.37
C GLN A 50 33.81 -11.77 -15.65
N GLY A 51 33.35 -11.14 -16.75
CA GLY A 51 33.20 -11.82 -18.04
C GLY A 51 32.12 -12.91 -18.12
N GLN A 52 31.31 -13.12 -17.07
CA GLN A 52 30.21 -14.10 -17.03
C GLN A 52 28.86 -13.38 -17.21
N PRO A 53 28.19 -13.49 -18.37
CA PRO A 53 26.94 -12.76 -18.63
C PRO A 53 25.78 -13.20 -17.71
N PRO A 54 25.04 -12.26 -17.08
CA PRO A 54 23.97 -12.60 -16.13
C PRO A 54 22.84 -13.45 -16.72
N GLN A 55 22.46 -13.23 -17.97
CA GLN A 55 21.37 -13.98 -18.61
C GLN A 55 21.68 -15.48 -18.77
N SER A 56 22.95 -15.87 -18.91
CA SER A 56 23.38 -17.26 -19.11
C SER A 56 24.13 -17.87 -17.92
N HIS A 57 24.44 -17.05 -16.91
CA HIS A 57 25.19 -17.46 -15.73
C HIS A 57 24.46 -17.08 -14.44
N ALA A 58 23.13 -17.16 -14.46
CA ALA A 58 22.28 -16.96 -13.30
C ALA A 58 21.66 -18.26 -12.81
N GLY A 59 21.48 -18.38 -11.50
CA GLY A 59 20.76 -19.50 -10.90
C GLY A 59 20.40 -19.23 -9.44
N ALA A 60 19.56 -20.11 -8.88
CA ALA A 60 19.18 -20.04 -7.48
C ALA A 60 20.41 -20.16 -6.55
N PRO A 61 20.31 -19.71 -5.29
CA PRO A 61 21.37 -19.91 -4.30
C PRO A 61 21.82 -21.38 -4.25
N GLY A 62 23.14 -21.60 -4.27
CA GLY A 62 23.74 -22.94 -4.27
C GLY A 62 23.84 -23.64 -5.62
N SER A 63 23.38 -23.02 -6.71
CA SER A 63 23.49 -23.58 -8.07
C SER A 63 24.91 -23.56 -8.67
N GLY A 64 25.86 -22.89 -8.00
CA GLY A 64 27.20 -22.62 -8.54
C GLY A 64 27.23 -21.50 -9.59
N GLN A 65 26.12 -20.78 -9.82
CA GLN A 65 26.06 -19.68 -10.78
C GLN A 65 26.40 -18.31 -10.15
N PRO A 66 27.24 -17.48 -10.79
CA PRO A 66 27.71 -16.21 -10.23
C PRO A 66 26.62 -15.15 -10.09
N TRP A 67 25.51 -15.24 -10.85
CA TRP A 67 24.41 -14.29 -10.79
C TRP A 67 23.16 -14.90 -10.16
N LEU A 68 22.41 -14.09 -9.43
CA LEU A 68 21.07 -14.37 -8.97
C LEU A 68 20.12 -13.45 -9.73
N ARG A 69 19.16 -14.02 -10.46
CA ARG A 69 18.08 -13.25 -11.08
C ARG A 69 17.22 -12.66 -9.97
N LEU A 70 17.07 -11.34 -9.96
CA LEU A 70 16.15 -10.66 -9.04
C LEU A 70 14.74 -10.71 -9.61
N ASP A 71 13.77 -10.87 -8.72
CA ASP A 71 12.36 -10.91 -9.05
C ASP A 71 11.87 -9.49 -9.40
N PRO A 72 11.38 -9.24 -10.63
CA PRO A 72 10.90 -7.92 -11.06
C PRO A 72 9.66 -7.43 -10.30
N THR A 73 8.99 -8.30 -9.53
CA THR A 73 7.92 -7.92 -8.59
C THR A 73 8.47 -7.40 -7.25
N GLN A 74 9.79 -7.50 -7.03
CA GLN A 74 10.52 -6.81 -5.98
C GLN A 74 11.17 -5.56 -6.57
N PRO A 75 10.97 -4.36 -5.99
CA PRO A 75 11.54 -3.15 -6.56
C PRO A 75 13.07 -3.23 -6.64
N PRO A 76 13.67 -2.69 -7.72
CA PRO A 76 15.11 -2.74 -7.95
C PRO A 76 15.85 -2.01 -6.82
N LEU A 77 17.05 -2.50 -6.48
CA LEU A 77 17.75 -2.29 -5.20
C LEU A 77 17.44 -1.01 -4.44
N ALA A 78 16.58 -1.21 -3.44
CA ALA A 78 16.33 -0.29 -2.38
C ALA A 78 16.09 -1.02 -1.05
N CYS A 79 17.19 -1.44 -0.43
CA CYS A 79 17.25 -2.23 0.81
C CYS A 79 16.73 -3.68 0.71
N GLY A 80 17.30 -4.63 1.45
CA GLY A 80 16.72 -5.97 1.64
C GLY A 80 15.55 -5.95 2.63
N ASP A 81 14.90 -7.09 2.86
CA ASP A 81 13.89 -7.20 3.92
C ASP A 81 14.49 -6.81 5.27
N VAL A 82 13.72 -6.16 6.16
CA VAL A 82 14.29 -5.72 7.44
C VAL A 82 14.77 -6.93 8.25
N TRP A 83 15.99 -6.86 8.76
CA TRP A 83 16.54 -7.92 9.60
C TRP A 83 15.77 -8.02 10.92
N ARG A 84 15.43 -9.26 11.28
CA ARG A 84 14.71 -9.61 12.50
C ARG A 84 15.50 -10.73 13.17
N GLY A 85 15.98 -10.50 14.40
CA GLY A 85 16.85 -11.47 15.09
C GLY A 85 16.21 -12.84 15.33
N GLN A 86 14.88 -12.93 15.36
CA GLN A 86 14.19 -14.21 15.52
C GLN A 86 13.92 -14.95 14.20
N THR A 87 14.13 -14.31 13.06
CA THR A 87 13.92 -14.90 11.73
C THR A 87 15.14 -15.70 11.30
N ALA A 88 14.91 -16.89 10.74
CA ALA A 88 15.94 -17.66 10.08
C ALA A 88 16.08 -17.20 8.62
N TYR A 89 17.31 -16.96 8.19
CA TYR A 89 17.65 -16.52 6.84
C TYR A 89 18.47 -17.59 6.15
N SER A 90 18.09 -17.96 4.94
CA SER A 90 18.90 -18.84 4.09
C SER A 90 20.18 -18.15 3.63
N GLY A 91 21.18 -18.94 3.23
CA GLY A 91 22.34 -18.40 2.51
C GLY A 91 21.90 -17.60 1.28
N ASN A 92 22.60 -16.50 1.01
CA ASN A 92 22.30 -15.49 0.02
C ASN A 92 21.02 -14.66 0.24
N ALA A 93 20.35 -14.78 1.40
CA ALA A 93 19.32 -13.82 1.79
C ALA A 93 19.93 -12.42 1.94
N VAL A 94 19.23 -11.39 1.45
CA VAL A 94 19.63 -9.99 1.69
C VAL A 94 18.65 -9.35 2.63
N VAL A 95 19.18 -8.84 3.74
CA VAL A 95 18.43 -8.08 4.73
C VAL A 95 18.94 -6.65 4.79
N SER A 96 18.10 -5.74 5.27
CA SER A 96 18.52 -4.40 5.66
C SER A 96 18.58 -4.26 7.17
N HIS A 97 19.61 -3.57 7.66
CA HIS A 97 19.73 -3.16 9.05
C HIS A 97 20.57 -1.89 9.14
N GLN A 98 20.18 -0.92 9.96
CA GLN A 98 20.92 0.33 10.17
C GLN A 98 21.26 1.08 8.86
N GLY A 99 20.33 1.08 7.91
CA GLY A 99 20.51 1.75 6.60
C GLY A 99 21.49 1.06 5.65
N ARG A 100 21.83 -0.20 5.90
CA ARG A 100 22.77 -0.99 5.09
C ARG A 100 22.17 -2.32 4.70
N ASN A 101 22.60 -2.84 3.56
CA ASN A 101 22.25 -4.18 3.12
C ASN A 101 23.31 -5.18 3.56
N TYR A 102 22.86 -6.37 3.91
CA TYR A 102 23.72 -7.47 4.31
C TYR A 102 23.29 -8.74 3.60
N LEU A 103 24.25 -9.44 3.00
CA LEU A 103 24.04 -10.79 2.46
C LEU A 103 24.41 -11.82 3.52
N ALA A 104 23.52 -12.76 3.80
CA ALA A 104 23.86 -13.93 4.58
C ALA A 104 24.81 -14.84 3.77
N ASN A 105 26.00 -15.15 4.28
CA ASN A 105 26.93 -16.06 3.61
C ASN A 105 26.46 -17.52 3.67
N TRP A 106 25.66 -17.86 4.69
CA TRP A 106 25.02 -19.17 4.90
C TRP A 106 23.77 -19.01 5.76
N TRP A 107 23.10 -20.12 6.08
CA TRP A 107 21.93 -20.10 6.95
C TRP A 107 22.25 -19.45 8.31
N THR A 108 21.44 -18.50 8.77
CA THR A 108 21.67 -17.81 10.03
C THR A 108 20.38 -17.40 10.74
N ARG A 109 20.44 -17.29 12.07
CA ARG A 109 19.38 -16.79 12.95
C ARG A 109 20.02 -16.13 14.17
N GLY A 110 19.50 -14.98 14.60
CA GLY A 110 19.97 -14.28 15.80
C GLY A 110 21.22 -13.41 15.64
N SER A 111 22.14 -13.76 14.75
CA SER A 111 23.36 -12.97 14.51
C SER A 111 23.03 -11.58 13.94
N ASN A 112 23.36 -10.52 14.68
CA ASN A 112 23.10 -9.15 14.25
C ASN A 112 24.07 -8.76 13.10
N PRO A 113 23.57 -8.42 11.90
CA PRO A 113 24.41 -8.08 10.74
C PRO A 113 25.30 -6.84 10.94
N ALA A 114 24.90 -5.90 11.80
CA ALA A 114 25.70 -4.73 12.10
C ALA A 114 26.79 -4.97 13.17
N SER A 115 26.78 -6.14 13.84
CA SER A 115 27.79 -6.48 14.83
C SER A 115 29.11 -6.89 14.18
N GLY A 116 30.23 -6.42 14.74
CA GLY A 116 31.57 -6.84 14.33
C GLY A 116 31.80 -8.36 14.47
N GLU A 117 31.10 -9.00 15.41
CA GLU A 117 31.18 -10.44 15.68
C GLU A 117 30.51 -11.30 14.61
N SER A 118 29.67 -10.69 13.76
CA SER A 118 28.90 -11.40 12.73
C SER A 118 29.40 -11.16 11.30
N ARG A 119 30.61 -10.58 11.12
CA ARG A 119 31.18 -10.27 9.80
C ARG A 119 31.40 -11.48 8.90
N GLU A 120 31.60 -12.65 9.50
CA GLU A 120 31.71 -13.91 8.75
C GLU A 120 30.32 -14.41 8.31
N VAL A 121 29.29 -14.14 9.11
CA VAL A 121 27.90 -14.54 8.85
C VAL A 121 27.25 -13.62 7.81
N TRP A 122 27.48 -12.32 7.92
CA TRP A 122 26.86 -11.29 7.12
C TRP A 122 27.93 -10.49 6.36
N ARG A 123 27.84 -10.51 5.02
CA ARG A 123 28.61 -9.62 4.18
C ARG A 123 27.87 -8.30 4.00
N ASP A 124 28.46 -7.23 4.50
CA ASP A 124 27.98 -5.86 4.28
C ASP A 124 28.06 -5.50 2.79
N LEU A 125 26.91 -5.20 2.19
CA LEU A 125 26.75 -4.81 0.79
C LEU A 125 26.75 -3.29 0.60
N GLY A 126 26.95 -2.51 1.66
CA GLY A 126 26.94 -1.07 1.63
C GLY A 126 25.62 -0.45 2.08
N ARG A 127 25.54 0.88 1.96
CA ARG A 127 24.30 1.62 2.21
C ARG A 127 23.23 1.16 1.23
N CYS A 128 22.01 1.08 1.72
CA CYS A 128 20.87 0.85 0.86
C CYS A 128 20.02 2.11 0.81
N ASN A 129 19.58 2.49 -0.39
CA ASN A 129 18.76 3.69 -0.59
C ASN A 129 17.33 3.23 -0.79
N TYR A 130 16.38 3.66 0.05
CA TYR A 130 14.98 3.36 -0.23
C TYR A 130 14.51 4.16 -1.45
N VAL A 131 13.82 3.51 -2.39
CA VAL A 131 13.02 4.25 -3.36
C VAL A 131 11.83 4.79 -2.58
N SER A 132 11.75 6.11 -2.46
CA SER A 132 10.67 6.78 -1.72
C SER A 132 9.29 6.51 -2.31
N GLN A 133 9.23 6.13 -3.59
CA GLN A 133 7.99 5.82 -4.29
C GLN A 133 8.21 4.81 -5.41
N TYR A 134 7.46 3.71 -5.42
CA TYR A 134 7.57 2.69 -6.46
C TYR A 134 6.26 1.95 -6.65
N THR A 135 6.14 1.22 -7.77
CA THR A 135 4.98 0.42 -8.11
C THR A 135 5.34 -1.03 -8.36
N PHE A 136 4.46 -1.95 -8.00
CA PHE A 136 4.52 -3.36 -8.40
C PHE A 136 3.10 -3.90 -8.63
N THR A 137 2.97 -4.99 -9.38
CA THR A 137 1.66 -5.63 -9.57
C THR A 137 1.57 -6.87 -8.68
N LEU A 138 0.44 -7.02 -7.98
CA LEU A 138 0.13 -8.20 -7.19
C LEU A 138 -1.07 -8.93 -7.79
N ALA A 139 -0.85 -10.14 -8.28
CA ALA A 139 -1.90 -11.03 -8.74
C ALA A 139 -2.59 -11.68 -7.54
N SER A 140 -3.89 -11.44 -7.38
CA SER A 140 -4.63 -12.00 -6.26
C SER A 140 -5.02 -13.46 -6.48
N THR A 141 -4.88 -14.28 -5.44
CA THR A 141 -5.43 -15.64 -5.41
C THR A 141 -6.78 -15.74 -4.68
N GLN A 142 -7.17 -14.70 -3.94
CA GLN A 142 -8.47 -14.63 -3.25
C GLN A 142 -9.60 -14.14 -4.16
N VAL A 143 -9.29 -13.24 -5.11
CA VAL A 143 -10.29 -12.64 -5.99
C VAL A 143 -10.46 -13.46 -7.26
N GLN A 144 -11.70 -13.57 -7.75
CA GLN A 144 -12.00 -14.26 -9.01
C GLN A 144 -12.16 -13.25 -10.16
N PRO A 145 -11.66 -13.57 -11.36
CA PRO A 145 -11.91 -12.73 -12.52
C PRO A 145 -13.40 -12.76 -12.88
N VAL A 146 -13.92 -11.63 -13.38
CA VAL A 146 -15.31 -11.50 -13.82
C VAL A 146 -15.32 -11.03 -15.27
N THR A 147 -15.98 -11.78 -16.15
CA THR A 147 -16.18 -11.39 -17.54
C THR A 147 -17.57 -10.79 -17.71
N PHE A 148 -17.65 -9.57 -18.19
CA PHE A 148 -18.89 -8.83 -18.44
C PHE A 148 -18.89 -8.28 -19.86
N GLY A 149 -19.74 -8.84 -20.72
CA GLY A 149 -19.69 -8.55 -22.15
C GLY A 149 -18.33 -8.94 -22.76
N PRO A 150 -17.65 -8.06 -23.54
CA PRO A 150 -16.34 -8.34 -24.11
C PRO A 150 -15.19 -8.17 -23.11
N ASP A 151 -15.45 -7.58 -21.94
CA ASP A 151 -14.42 -7.16 -21.01
C ASP A 151 -14.23 -8.18 -19.90
N THR A 152 -12.99 -8.31 -19.40
CA THR A 152 -12.67 -9.16 -18.24
C THR A 152 -11.98 -8.33 -17.17
N ALA A 153 -12.65 -8.20 -16.03
CA ALA A 153 -12.08 -7.66 -14.80
C ALA A 153 -11.11 -8.68 -14.21
N GLY A 154 -9.82 -8.43 -14.39
CA GLY A 154 -8.76 -9.29 -13.89
C GLY A 154 -8.64 -9.29 -12.36
N THR A 155 -7.57 -9.92 -11.88
CA THR A 155 -7.25 -10.05 -10.44
C THR A 155 -5.86 -9.50 -10.11
N ASP A 156 -5.23 -8.82 -11.07
CA ASP A 156 -3.96 -8.14 -10.91
C ASP A 156 -4.19 -6.71 -10.42
N TYR A 157 -3.55 -6.34 -9.32
CA TYR A 157 -3.67 -5.01 -8.72
C TYR A 157 -2.32 -4.28 -8.78
N PRO A 158 -2.20 -3.17 -9.51
CA PRO A 158 -1.09 -2.24 -9.36
C PRO A 158 -1.10 -1.68 -7.94
N ILE A 159 0.02 -1.85 -7.24
CA ILE A 159 0.24 -1.34 -5.89
C ILE A 159 1.30 -0.25 -5.98
N GLU A 160 0.95 0.96 -5.57
CA GLU A 160 1.90 2.07 -5.41
C GLU A 160 2.24 2.22 -3.93
N VAL A 161 3.53 2.22 -3.60
CA VAL A 161 4.02 2.43 -2.24
C VAL A 161 4.77 3.74 -2.16
N MET A 162 4.40 4.59 -1.21
CA MET A 162 5.11 5.83 -0.89
C MET A 162 5.61 5.78 0.54
N LEU A 163 6.91 5.98 0.72
CA LEU A 163 7.55 6.07 2.02
C LEU A 163 7.57 7.53 2.49
N PRO A 164 7.47 7.78 3.80
CA PRO A 164 7.51 9.13 4.33
C PRO A 164 8.89 9.78 4.13
N ASP A 165 8.91 11.11 4.12
CA ASP A 165 10.16 11.87 4.05
C ASP A 165 11.10 11.51 5.19
N GLY A 166 12.37 11.29 4.86
CA GLY A 166 13.38 10.85 5.83
C GLY A 166 13.13 9.45 6.39
N PHE A 167 12.45 8.57 5.63
CA PHE A 167 12.21 7.17 6.00
C PHE A 167 13.46 6.49 6.56
N GLN A 168 13.25 5.73 7.63
CA GLN A 168 14.30 5.02 8.37
C GLN A 168 13.96 3.52 8.41
N PRO A 169 14.78 2.63 7.80
CA PRO A 169 14.56 1.16 7.76
C PRO A 169 14.13 0.53 9.09
N ASP A 170 14.82 0.89 10.16
CA ASP A 170 14.70 0.24 11.47
C ASP A 170 13.65 0.92 12.37
N ARG A 171 12.90 1.89 11.83
CA ARG A 171 11.76 2.50 12.51
C ARG A 171 10.47 1.86 12.01
N ALA A 172 9.60 1.49 12.96
CA ALA A 172 8.25 1.07 12.64
C ALA A 172 7.38 2.29 12.27
N TYR A 173 6.65 2.23 11.16
CA TYR A 173 5.72 3.28 10.71
C TYR A 173 4.28 2.79 10.66
N PRO A 174 3.28 3.66 10.89
CA PRO A 174 1.92 3.39 10.45
C PRO A 174 1.87 3.16 8.93
N VAL A 175 0.88 2.41 8.46
CA VAL A 175 0.66 2.13 7.03
C VAL A 175 -0.79 2.46 6.67
N LEU A 176 -1.00 3.32 5.69
CA LEU A 176 -2.32 3.70 5.19
C LEU A 176 -2.57 3.06 3.81
N TYR A 177 -3.54 2.15 3.75
CA TYR A 177 -4.02 1.54 2.52
C TYR A 177 -5.10 2.41 1.91
N VAL A 178 -4.86 2.93 0.71
CA VAL A 178 -5.76 3.84 0.00
C VAL A 178 -6.40 3.07 -1.14
N LEU A 179 -7.69 2.77 -0.98
CA LEU A 179 -8.50 2.18 -2.03
C LEU A 179 -8.68 3.18 -3.17
N ASP A 180 -9.08 2.70 -4.34
CA ASP A 180 -9.44 3.54 -5.48
C ASP A 180 -8.32 4.36 -6.05
N TRP A 181 -7.11 3.83 -5.99
CA TRP A 181 -5.94 4.59 -6.37
C TRP A 181 -6.02 5.08 -7.82
N PHE A 182 -6.66 4.31 -8.72
CA PHE A 182 -6.90 4.75 -10.11
C PHE A 182 -7.73 6.03 -10.23
N LEU A 183 -8.58 6.34 -9.23
CA LEU A 183 -9.42 7.52 -9.18
C LEU A 183 -8.81 8.65 -8.35
N VAL A 184 -8.22 8.32 -7.19
CA VAL A 184 -7.86 9.34 -6.17
C VAL A 184 -6.37 9.65 -6.07
N ALA A 185 -5.50 8.91 -6.76
CA ALA A 185 -4.04 8.97 -6.59
C ALA A 185 -3.47 10.39 -6.66
N ASP A 186 -3.79 11.14 -7.70
CA ASP A 186 -3.15 12.44 -7.95
C ASP A 186 -3.53 13.48 -6.88
N THR A 187 -4.81 13.58 -6.57
CA THR A 187 -5.31 14.47 -5.52
C THR A 187 -4.79 14.05 -4.14
N PHE A 188 -4.82 12.76 -3.83
CA PHE A 188 -4.31 12.25 -2.56
C PHE A 188 -2.82 12.55 -2.38
N LYS A 189 -2.01 12.32 -3.42
CA LYS A 189 -0.57 12.59 -3.41
C LYS A 189 -0.25 14.06 -3.16
N GLN A 190 -0.98 14.97 -3.82
CA GLN A 190 -0.84 16.41 -3.61
C GLN A 190 -1.18 16.82 -2.18
N GLN A 191 -2.30 16.33 -1.64
CA GLN A 191 -2.74 16.63 -0.27
C GLN A 191 -1.77 16.08 0.78
N HIS A 192 -1.37 14.82 0.64
CA HIS A 192 -0.39 14.17 1.51
C HIS A 192 0.92 14.97 1.57
N ARG A 193 1.44 15.37 0.40
CA ARG A 193 2.67 16.18 0.31
C ARG A 193 2.50 17.53 0.99
N ALA A 194 1.45 18.28 0.66
CA ALA A 194 1.21 19.59 1.23
C ALA A 194 1.11 19.56 2.77
N LEU A 195 0.39 18.57 3.32
CA LEU A 195 0.26 18.39 4.77
C LEU A 195 1.58 17.93 5.44
N SER A 196 2.37 17.11 4.75
CA SER A 196 3.67 16.64 5.24
C SER A 196 4.72 17.76 5.26
N ASP A 197 4.80 18.54 4.18
CA ASP A 197 5.69 19.72 4.06
C ASP A 197 5.34 20.79 5.11
N ALA A 198 4.05 20.95 5.40
CA ALA A 198 3.56 21.84 6.48
C ALA A 198 3.80 21.28 7.89
N GLY A 199 4.38 20.07 8.02
CA GLY A 199 4.64 19.42 9.29
C GLY A 199 3.38 19.03 10.08
N ARG A 200 2.25 18.86 9.39
CA ARG A 200 0.94 18.57 10.02
C ARG A 200 0.71 17.08 10.24
N LEU A 201 1.44 16.24 9.53
CA LEU A 201 1.33 14.79 9.63
C LEU A 201 2.57 14.17 10.30
N GLN A 202 2.33 13.14 11.12
CA GLN A 202 3.39 12.23 11.48
C GLN A 202 3.83 11.41 10.25
N PRO A 203 5.08 10.93 10.18
CA PRO A 203 5.52 10.03 9.11
C PRO A 203 4.71 8.71 9.08
N PHE A 204 4.21 8.31 7.91
CA PHE A 204 3.59 6.99 7.66
C PHE A 204 3.81 6.55 6.21
N ILE A 205 3.66 5.24 5.95
CA ILE A 205 3.74 4.66 4.61
C ILE A 205 2.37 4.71 3.95
N VAL A 206 2.29 5.13 2.69
CA VAL A 206 1.06 5.05 1.86
C VAL A 206 1.16 3.83 0.95
N VAL A 207 0.08 3.06 0.85
CA VAL A 207 -0.08 1.94 -0.07
C VAL A 207 -1.35 2.15 -0.88
N GLY A 208 -1.22 2.65 -2.10
CA GLY A 208 -2.32 2.82 -3.05
C GLY A 208 -2.65 1.52 -3.76
N ILE A 209 -3.92 1.12 -3.75
CA ILE A 209 -4.42 -0.05 -4.47
C ILE A 209 -5.15 0.39 -5.74
N GLY A 210 -4.49 0.19 -6.89
CA GLY A 210 -4.95 0.62 -8.19
C GLY A 210 -5.64 -0.46 -9.01
N CYS A 211 -5.92 -0.10 -10.26
CA CYS A 211 -6.50 -0.97 -11.26
C CYS A 211 -5.71 -0.79 -12.56
N ALA A 212 -5.31 -1.90 -13.19
CA ALA A 212 -4.51 -1.90 -14.42
C ALA A 212 -5.36 -1.93 -15.70
N ASP A 213 -6.67 -2.21 -15.57
CA ASP A 213 -7.55 -2.39 -16.71
C ASP A 213 -7.99 -1.05 -17.30
N ALA A 214 -8.73 -1.10 -18.42
CA ALA A 214 -9.41 0.08 -18.93
C ALA A 214 -10.36 0.66 -17.87
N GLU A 215 -10.55 1.98 -17.88
CA GLU A 215 -11.30 2.69 -16.84
C GLU A 215 -12.69 2.10 -16.60
N ALA A 216 -13.45 1.78 -17.65
CA ALA A 216 -14.76 1.14 -17.54
C ALA A 216 -14.71 -0.21 -16.80
N VAL A 217 -13.64 -0.99 -17.00
CA VAL A 217 -13.41 -2.27 -16.31
C VAL A 217 -13.00 -2.03 -14.86
N CYS A 218 -12.28 -0.95 -14.57
CA CYS A 218 -11.99 -0.55 -13.19
C CYS A 218 -13.26 -0.20 -12.40
N TRP A 219 -14.23 0.47 -13.03
CA TRP A 219 -15.55 0.67 -12.42
C TRP A 219 -16.26 -0.65 -12.15
N LEU A 220 -16.25 -1.60 -13.09
CA LEU A 220 -16.78 -2.95 -12.86
C LEU A 220 -16.07 -3.69 -11.71
N ARG A 221 -14.73 -3.55 -11.60
CA ARG A 221 -13.97 -4.11 -10.48
C ARG A 221 -14.42 -3.55 -9.15
N ARG A 222 -14.68 -2.24 -9.05
CA ARG A 222 -15.16 -1.63 -7.79
C ARG A 222 -16.43 -2.31 -7.29
N GLU A 223 -17.36 -2.58 -8.21
CA GLU A 223 -18.62 -3.24 -7.90
C GLU A 223 -18.41 -4.65 -7.35
N ARG A 224 -17.46 -5.39 -7.94
CA ARG A 224 -17.04 -6.70 -7.43
C ARG A 224 -16.33 -6.60 -6.08
N ASP A 225 -15.29 -5.79 -6.01
CA ASP A 225 -14.29 -5.81 -4.95
C ASP A 225 -14.74 -5.10 -3.68
N TYR A 226 -15.70 -4.17 -3.76
CA TYR A 226 -16.06 -3.33 -2.62
C TYR A 226 -17.45 -3.55 -2.06
N THR A 227 -18.25 -4.40 -2.70
CA THR A 227 -19.57 -4.75 -2.19
C THR A 227 -19.50 -5.98 -1.28
N PRO A 228 -19.95 -5.89 -0.01
CA PRO A 228 -19.77 -6.98 0.97
C PRO A 228 -20.58 -8.24 0.72
N SER A 229 -21.63 -8.13 -0.08
CA SER A 229 -22.59 -9.22 -0.33
C SER A 229 -23.22 -9.00 -1.69
N TYR A 230 -23.70 -10.07 -2.31
CA TYR A 230 -24.43 -9.97 -3.56
C TYR A 230 -25.80 -9.28 -3.34
N TRP A 231 -26.14 -8.30 -4.18
CA TRP A 231 -27.39 -7.55 -4.15
C TRP A 231 -28.02 -7.47 -5.56
N LEU A 232 -29.14 -8.16 -5.76
CA LEU A 232 -29.84 -8.32 -7.04
C LEU A 232 -30.21 -7.00 -7.74
N PRO A 233 -30.74 -5.97 -7.05
CA PRO A 233 -31.07 -4.69 -7.69
C PRO A 233 -29.91 -4.01 -8.41
N GLU A 234 -28.65 -4.25 -7.99
CA GLU A 234 -27.48 -3.71 -8.69
C GLU A 234 -27.29 -4.32 -10.06
N GLU A 235 -27.79 -5.52 -10.31
CA GLU A 235 -27.70 -6.09 -11.65
C GLU A 235 -28.40 -5.21 -12.67
N HIS A 236 -29.52 -4.59 -12.29
CA HIS A 236 -30.21 -3.65 -13.16
C HIS A 236 -29.42 -2.35 -13.35
N TYR A 237 -28.83 -1.80 -12.28
CA TYR A 237 -27.99 -0.60 -12.33
C TYR A 237 -26.74 -0.80 -13.19
N LEU A 238 -26.08 -1.96 -13.08
CA LEU A 238 -24.92 -2.33 -13.88
C LEU A 238 -25.25 -2.70 -15.32
N GLY A 239 -26.53 -2.73 -15.69
CA GLY A 239 -26.99 -3.23 -16.98
C GLY A 239 -26.67 -4.71 -17.19
N ASN A 240 -26.54 -5.47 -16.10
CA ASN A 240 -26.30 -6.90 -16.17
C ASN A 240 -27.54 -7.63 -16.66
N THR A 241 -27.46 -8.14 -17.90
CA THR A 241 -28.51 -8.94 -18.53
C THR A 241 -28.28 -10.44 -18.40
N ASP A 242 -27.16 -10.88 -17.80
CA ASP A 242 -26.89 -12.30 -17.54
C ASP A 242 -27.39 -12.68 -16.14
N PRO A 243 -28.47 -13.49 -16.03
CA PRO A 243 -29.07 -13.85 -14.75
C PRO A 243 -28.19 -14.79 -13.91
N ALA A 244 -27.12 -15.35 -14.46
CA ALA A 244 -26.18 -16.21 -13.75
C ALA A 244 -24.94 -15.44 -13.24
N LEU A 245 -24.66 -14.25 -13.78
CA LEU A 245 -23.45 -13.51 -13.47
C LEU A 245 -23.60 -12.69 -12.20
N ARG A 246 -22.85 -13.05 -11.16
CA ARG A 246 -22.80 -12.30 -9.90
C ARG A 246 -21.56 -11.40 -9.87
N ILE A 247 -21.75 -10.14 -10.24
CA ILE A 247 -20.68 -9.15 -10.23
C ILE A 247 -20.38 -8.73 -8.78
N THR A 248 -21.41 -8.36 -8.01
CA THR A 248 -21.28 -7.87 -6.63
C THR A 248 -21.10 -8.99 -5.61
N GLY A 249 -20.64 -8.63 -4.42
CA GLY A 249 -20.42 -9.53 -3.28
C GLY A 249 -19.01 -10.06 -3.12
N GLY A 250 -18.04 -9.55 -3.89
CA GLY A 250 -16.63 -9.95 -3.80
C GLY A 250 -15.85 -9.29 -2.66
N GLY A 251 -16.45 -8.37 -1.91
CA GLY A 251 -15.83 -7.65 -0.79
C GLY A 251 -15.05 -8.54 0.19
N PRO A 252 -15.61 -9.64 0.71
CA PRO A 252 -14.87 -10.54 1.61
C PRO A 252 -13.61 -11.14 0.98
N ASN A 253 -13.64 -11.47 -0.32
CA ASN A 253 -12.48 -11.99 -1.03
C ASN A 253 -11.42 -10.91 -1.26
N PHE A 254 -11.84 -9.68 -1.55
CA PHE A 254 -10.91 -8.56 -1.67
C PHE A 254 -10.29 -8.20 -0.31
N LEU A 255 -11.05 -8.24 0.80
CA LEU A 255 -10.48 -8.09 2.15
C LEU A 255 -9.52 -9.23 2.49
N ALA A 256 -9.83 -10.46 2.10
CA ALA A 256 -8.91 -11.58 2.24
C ALA A 256 -7.60 -11.35 1.46
N PHE A 257 -7.68 -10.80 0.24
CA PHE A 257 -6.51 -10.36 -0.52
C PHE A 257 -5.69 -9.32 0.26
N LEU A 258 -6.33 -8.26 0.78
CA LEU A 258 -5.63 -7.26 1.58
C LEU A 258 -4.95 -7.92 2.79
N LYS A 259 -5.65 -8.77 3.52
CA LYS A 259 -5.21 -9.37 4.79
C LYS A 259 -4.13 -10.42 4.63
N HIS A 260 -4.24 -11.28 3.63
CA HIS A 260 -3.42 -12.49 3.52
C HIS A 260 -2.35 -12.39 2.44
N GLU A 261 -2.43 -11.40 1.54
CA GLU A 261 -1.48 -11.25 0.43
C GLU A 261 -0.79 -9.88 0.49
N LEU A 262 -1.55 -8.78 0.44
CA LEU A 262 -0.97 -7.44 0.37
C LEU A 262 -0.33 -6.96 1.68
N ILE A 263 -1.04 -7.03 2.81
CA ILE A 263 -0.50 -6.61 4.12
C ILE A 263 0.79 -7.39 4.44
N PRO A 264 0.83 -8.74 4.37
CA PRO A 264 2.06 -9.48 4.60
C PRO A 264 3.20 -9.08 3.66
N ARG A 265 2.90 -8.79 2.38
CA ARG A 265 3.88 -8.31 1.40
C ARG A 265 4.52 -6.99 1.82
N ILE A 266 3.74 -6.05 2.33
CA ILE A 266 4.21 -4.75 2.83
C ILE A 266 4.95 -4.90 4.17
N GLU A 267 4.41 -5.65 5.13
CA GLU A 267 4.96 -5.73 6.51
C GLU A 267 6.17 -6.67 6.64
N THR A 268 6.38 -7.57 5.68
CA THR A 268 7.66 -8.28 5.55
C THR A 268 8.77 -7.32 5.13
N ARG A 269 8.41 -6.35 4.29
CA ARG A 269 9.35 -5.43 3.66
C ARG A 269 9.73 -4.24 4.54
N TYR A 270 8.78 -3.75 5.32
CA TYR A 270 8.90 -2.58 6.18
C TYR A 270 8.52 -2.92 7.61
N LEU A 271 9.20 -2.32 8.59
CA LEU A 271 8.67 -2.32 9.95
C LEU A 271 7.41 -1.47 9.98
N SER A 272 6.29 -2.11 10.27
CA SER A 272 5.00 -1.46 10.42
C SER A 272 4.59 -1.40 11.90
N GLN A 273 3.59 -0.58 12.18
CA GLN A 273 2.85 -0.57 13.44
C GLN A 273 1.47 -1.19 13.18
N PRO A 274 1.26 -2.50 13.42
CA PRO A 274 0.03 -3.18 12.99
C PRO A 274 -1.25 -2.62 13.60
N ALA A 275 -1.19 -2.04 14.81
CA ALA A 275 -2.33 -1.39 15.46
C ALA A 275 -2.65 0.01 14.88
N GLU A 276 -1.78 0.54 14.02
CA GLU A 276 -1.91 1.85 13.39
C GLU A 276 -2.08 1.73 11.87
N ARG A 277 -2.35 0.51 11.36
CA ARG A 277 -2.80 0.28 9.99
C ARG A 277 -4.09 1.04 9.75
N GLY A 278 -4.14 1.81 8.66
CA GLY A 278 -5.34 2.51 8.25
C GLY A 278 -5.86 2.05 6.90
N ILE A 279 -7.16 2.24 6.70
CA ILE A 279 -7.82 2.09 5.40
C ILE A 279 -8.56 3.39 5.05
N HIS A 280 -8.42 3.83 3.81
CA HIS A 280 -9.07 5.02 3.27
C HIS A 280 -9.91 4.66 2.05
N GLY A 281 -11.16 5.12 2.02
CA GLY A 281 -12.09 4.88 0.91
C GLY A 281 -13.19 5.93 0.83
N THR A 282 -13.81 6.02 -0.35
CA THR A 282 -14.98 6.84 -0.64
C THR A 282 -16.05 6.00 -1.33
N SER A 283 -17.34 6.23 -1.03
CA SER A 283 -18.46 5.54 -1.68
C SER A 283 -18.44 4.01 -1.45
N LEU A 284 -18.41 3.19 -2.50
CA LEU A 284 -18.31 1.73 -2.37
C LEU A 284 -17.03 1.29 -1.64
N SER A 285 -15.88 1.93 -1.87
CA SER A 285 -14.67 1.55 -1.13
C SER A 285 -14.73 1.95 0.34
N ALA A 286 -15.50 2.99 0.67
CA ALA A 286 -15.88 3.32 2.04
C ALA A 286 -16.87 2.31 2.65
N LEU A 287 -17.78 1.73 1.85
CA LEU A 287 -18.61 0.61 2.27
C LEU A 287 -17.75 -0.63 2.59
N LEU A 288 -16.75 -0.96 1.77
CA LEU A 288 -15.80 -2.04 2.08
C LEU A 288 -15.02 -1.76 3.37
N ALA A 289 -14.49 -0.54 3.53
CA ALA A 289 -13.79 -0.14 4.75
C ALA A 289 -14.70 -0.25 5.99
N GLY A 290 -15.96 0.16 5.87
CA GLY A 290 -16.98 -0.03 6.91
C GLY A 290 -17.28 -1.50 7.18
N HIS A 291 -17.32 -2.34 6.15
CA HIS A 291 -17.48 -3.78 6.32
C HIS A 291 -16.27 -4.40 7.04
N ALA A 292 -15.04 -4.00 6.70
CA ALA A 292 -13.84 -4.40 7.44
C ALA A 292 -13.87 -3.95 8.90
N LEU A 293 -14.37 -2.75 9.20
CA LEU A 293 -14.59 -2.28 10.58
C LEU A 293 -15.56 -3.20 11.34
N VAL A 294 -16.67 -3.56 10.72
CA VAL A 294 -17.78 -4.28 11.37
C VAL A 294 -17.58 -5.79 11.42
N HIS A 295 -16.74 -6.38 10.56
CA HIS A 295 -16.55 -7.83 10.49
C HIS A 295 -15.11 -8.30 10.69
N ASP A 296 -14.13 -7.39 10.61
CA ASP A 296 -12.70 -7.71 10.75
C ASP A 296 -11.90 -6.55 11.40
N SER A 297 -12.45 -6.00 12.48
CA SER A 297 -11.93 -4.86 13.27
C SER A 297 -10.49 -5.03 13.80
N GLY A 298 -9.94 -6.25 13.75
CA GLY A 298 -8.54 -6.52 14.11
C GLY A 298 -7.53 -6.23 13.00
N THR A 299 -7.98 -6.03 11.75
CA THR A 299 -7.08 -5.82 10.60
C THR A 299 -6.62 -4.38 10.47
N PHE A 300 -7.50 -3.40 10.71
CA PHE A 300 -7.14 -1.97 10.66
C PHE A 300 -7.46 -1.31 11.99
N GLY A 301 -6.55 -0.47 12.47
CA GLY A 301 -6.79 0.37 13.65
C GLY A 301 -7.37 1.73 13.30
N ARG A 302 -7.27 2.18 12.04
CA ARG A 302 -7.68 3.51 11.60
C ARG A 302 -8.57 3.43 10.37
N TYR A 303 -9.66 4.16 10.38
CA TYR A 303 -10.63 4.18 9.28
C TYR A 303 -10.85 5.62 8.86
N LEU A 304 -10.62 5.93 7.58
CA LEU A 304 -10.86 7.23 6.98
C LEU A 304 -11.89 7.02 5.87
N VAL A 305 -13.16 7.22 6.20
CA VAL A 305 -14.28 6.73 5.40
C VAL A 305 -15.14 7.93 5.00
N ASN A 306 -15.17 8.23 3.70
CA ASN A 306 -16.01 9.29 3.17
C ASN A 306 -17.23 8.71 2.43
N SER A 307 -18.40 9.27 2.70
CA SER A 307 -19.67 8.95 2.04
C SER A 307 -19.87 7.44 1.87
N PRO A 308 -19.77 6.61 2.94
CA PRO A 308 -19.93 5.18 2.81
C PRO A 308 -21.30 4.86 2.23
N ALA A 309 -21.35 3.97 1.24
CA ALA A 309 -22.59 3.54 0.59
C ALA A 309 -23.44 2.63 1.51
N LEU A 310 -23.82 3.15 2.69
CA LEU A 310 -24.55 2.41 3.74
C LEU A 310 -25.92 1.96 3.28
N TRP A 311 -26.50 2.59 2.26
CA TRP A 311 -27.75 2.19 1.62
C TRP A 311 -27.67 0.81 0.97
N TYR A 312 -26.46 0.33 0.65
CA TYR A 312 -26.24 -0.93 -0.04
C TYR A 312 -26.90 -2.12 0.68
N HIS A 313 -27.58 -2.97 -0.10
CA HIS A 313 -28.30 -4.13 0.40
C HIS A 313 -29.22 -3.79 1.58
N ASP A 314 -30.03 -2.75 1.41
CA ASP A 314 -31.06 -2.31 2.35
C ASP A 314 -30.52 -1.93 3.75
N GLY A 315 -29.39 -1.21 3.81
CA GLY A 315 -28.88 -0.72 5.09
C GLY A 315 -28.15 -1.78 5.93
N ARG A 316 -27.89 -2.96 5.36
CA ARG A 316 -27.44 -4.16 6.10
C ARG A 316 -26.22 -3.90 6.99
N LEU A 317 -25.20 -3.19 6.50
CA LEU A 317 -23.98 -2.92 7.26
C LEU A 317 -24.25 -2.12 8.56
N ALA A 318 -25.17 -1.16 8.51
CA ALA A 318 -25.52 -0.36 9.68
C ALA A 318 -26.24 -1.21 10.74
N GLY A 319 -27.13 -2.12 10.31
CA GLY A 319 -27.79 -3.08 11.20
C GLY A 319 -26.82 -4.07 11.83
N GLU A 320 -25.83 -4.56 11.06
CA GLU A 320 -24.77 -5.44 11.55
C GLU A 320 -23.92 -4.74 12.63
N ALA A 321 -23.53 -3.48 12.41
CA ALA A 321 -22.79 -2.70 13.41
C ALA A 321 -23.58 -2.48 14.70
N GLN A 322 -24.90 -2.30 14.59
CA GLN A 322 -25.78 -2.18 15.76
C GLN A 322 -25.80 -3.47 16.58
N ALA A 323 -25.85 -4.61 15.89
CA ALA A 323 -25.88 -5.94 16.50
C ALA A 323 -24.53 -6.40 17.07
N SER A 324 -23.40 -5.89 16.55
CA SER A 324 -22.06 -6.27 17.00
C SER A 324 -21.77 -5.87 18.46
N PRO A 325 -21.09 -6.71 19.26
CA PRO A 325 -20.69 -6.37 20.63
C PRO A 325 -19.56 -5.33 20.64
N ALA A 326 -19.49 -4.51 21.70
CA ALA A 326 -18.49 -3.44 21.81
C ALA A 326 -17.05 -3.96 21.86
N GLU A 327 -16.85 -5.12 22.50
CA GLU A 327 -15.56 -5.79 22.65
C GLU A 327 -14.92 -6.12 21.30
N GLN A 328 -15.73 -6.30 20.25
CA GLN A 328 -15.25 -6.56 18.91
C GLN A 328 -14.34 -5.43 18.40
N TYR A 329 -14.54 -4.19 18.84
CA TYR A 329 -13.83 -3.03 18.31
C TYR A 329 -12.61 -2.62 19.14
N SER A 330 -12.17 -3.44 20.10
CA SER A 330 -11.08 -3.09 21.03
C SER A 330 -9.74 -2.74 20.35
N GLY A 331 -9.53 -3.21 19.11
CA GLY A 331 -8.35 -2.90 18.30
C GLY A 331 -8.44 -1.59 17.51
N VAL A 332 -9.64 -1.01 17.37
CA VAL A 332 -9.88 0.20 16.58
C VAL A 332 -9.49 1.44 17.38
N ARG A 333 -8.62 2.27 16.80
CA ARG A 333 -8.07 3.48 17.42
C ARG A 333 -8.81 4.74 17.01
N LYS A 334 -9.10 4.89 15.72
CA LYS A 334 -9.68 6.12 15.16
C LYS A 334 -10.60 5.80 13.99
N VAL A 335 -11.78 6.39 14.00
CA VAL A 335 -12.71 6.37 12.87
C VAL A 335 -13.03 7.81 12.48
N TYR A 336 -12.68 8.19 11.26
CA TYR A 336 -13.17 9.40 10.62
C TYR A 336 -14.26 9.00 9.63
N LEU A 337 -15.44 9.59 9.80
CA LEU A 337 -16.60 9.42 8.94
C LEU A 337 -17.02 10.79 8.41
N SER A 338 -17.20 10.91 7.11
CA SER A 338 -17.72 12.14 6.52
C SER A 338 -18.75 11.91 5.43
N MET A 339 -19.46 12.97 5.09
CA MET A 339 -20.45 13.01 4.02
C MET A 339 -20.57 14.44 3.49
N GLY A 340 -20.77 14.62 2.18
CA GLY A 340 -21.06 15.93 1.60
C GLY A 340 -22.45 16.43 1.98
N SER A 341 -22.60 17.71 2.33
CA SER A 341 -23.90 18.26 2.75
C SER A 341 -24.95 18.26 1.63
N LEU A 342 -24.54 18.17 0.36
CA LEU A 342 -25.42 18.13 -0.81
C LEU A 342 -25.78 16.71 -1.25
N GLU A 343 -25.33 15.68 -0.53
CA GLU A 343 -25.79 14.30 -0.76
C GLU A 343 -27.20 14.07 -0.20
N ASP A 344 -27.68 14.97 0.66
CA ASP A 344 -29.03 15.03 1.22
C ASP A 344 -29.45 13.77 2.02
N SER A 345 -30.68 13.79 2.53
CA SER A 345 -31.32 12.68 3.22
C SER A 345 -31.81 11.62 2.23
N PRO A 346 -31.76 10.32 2.58
CA PRO A 346 -31.46 9.79 3.91
C PRO A 346 -29.96 9.60 4.21
N TYR A 347 -29.06 9.76 3.25
CA TYR A 347 -27.66 9.36 3.37
C TYR A 347 -26.89 10.09 4.49
N LEU A 348 -27.15 11.40 4.65
CA LEU A 348 -26.61 12.18 5.77
C LEU A 348 -27.03 11.61 7.13
N LEU A 349 -28.31 11.27 7.26
CA LEU A 349 -28.87 10.75 8.50
C LEU A 349 -28.34 9.34 8.80
N ASP A 350 -28.23 8.49 7.79
CA ASP A 350 -27.72 7.13 7.93
C ASP A 350 -26.24 7.13 8.35
N THR A 351 -25.44 8.03 7.79
CA THR A 351 -24.02 8.19 8.18
C THR A 351 -23.87 8.73 9.60
N ALA A 352 -24.70 9.70 9.99
CA ALA A 352 -24.72 10.21 11.35
C ALA A 352 -25.13 9.14 12.36
N ARG A 353 -26.15 8.31 12.04
CA ARG A 353 -26.59 7.19 12.87
C ARG A 353 -25.51 6.11 12.98
N PHE A 354 -24.86 5.77 11.87
CA PHE A 354 -23.76 4.82 11.88
C PHE A 354 -22.60 5.31 12.76
N ALA A 355 -22.22 6.58 12.64
CA ALA A 355 -21.21 7.20 13.50
C ALA A 355 -21.61 7.16 14.99
N ALA A 356 -22.87 7.46 15.32
CA ALA A 356 -23.38 7.37 16.68
C ALA A 356 -23.34 5.93 17.23
N THR A 357 -23.79 4.95 16.45
CA THR A 357 -23.71 3.53 16.81
C THR A 357 -22.28 3.13 17.16
N LEU A 358 -21.29 3.50 16.35
CA LEU A 358 -19.89 3.23 16.63
C LEU A 358 -19.40 3.96 17.89
N GLY A 359 -19.83 5.20 18.13
CA GLY A 359 -19.55 5.93 19.36
C GLY A 359 -20.08 5.21 20.61
N ASP A 360 -21.31 4.68 20.56
CA ASP A 360 -21.93 3.92 21.65
C ASP A 360 -21.20 2.59 21.94
N LYS A 361 -20.47 2.05 20.96
CA LYS A 361 -19.57 0.90 21.13
C LYS A 361 -18.18 1.29 21.69
N GLY A 362 -17.96 2.57 22.01
CA GLY A 362 -16.74 3.07 22.65
C GLY A 362 -15.61 3.46 21.68
N LEU A 363 -15.88 3.56 20.37
CA LEU A 363 -14.86 3.96 19.39
C LEU A 363 -14.65 5.48 19.41
N ALA A 364 -13.41 5.90 19.15
CA ALA A 364 -13.09 7.31 18.91
C ALA A 364 -13.51 7.72 17.49
N VAL A 365 -14.76 8.17 17.35
CA VAL A 365 -15.36 8.58 16.08
C VAL A 365 -15.31 10.10 15.92
N ARG A 366 -14.80 10.58 14.79
CA ARG A 366 -15.01 11.94 14.29
C ARG A 366 -15.97 11.87 13.10
N HIS A 367 -17.12 12.52 13.23
CA HIS A 367 -18.11 12.65 12.17
C HIS A 367 -18.12 14.09 11.62
N SER A 368 -17.97 14.26 10.31
CA SER A 368 -17.93 15.55 9.61
C SER A 368 -18.97 15.61 8.49
N VAL A 369 -19.86 16.61 8.51
CA VAL A 369 -20.68 16.96 7.34
C VAL A 369 -19.99 18.10 6.61
N LEU A 370 -19.63 17.89 5.35
CA LEU A 370 -18.78 18.78 4.56
C LEU A 370 -19.63 19.82 3.81
N PRO A 371 -19.63 21.10 4.21
CA PRO A 371 -20.55 22.09 3.67
C PRO A 371 -20.32 22.36 2.18
N GLY A 372 -21.41 22.40 1.41
CA GLY A 372 -21.41 22.70 -0.02
C GLY A 372 -20.81 21.60 -0.90
N GLN A 373 -20.46 20.45 -0.33
CA GLN A 373 -19.88 19.32 -1.08
C GLN A 373 -20.98 18.36 -1.54
N THR A 374 -20.89 17.94 -2.81
CA THR A 374 -21.57 16.76 -3.37
C THR A 374 -20.77 15.49 -3.09
N HIS A 375 -21.31 14.32 -3.45
CA HIS A 375 -20.64 13.03 -3.35
C HIS A 375 -19.20 13.04 -3.92
N GLU A 376 -19.04 13.54 -5.15
CA GLU A 376 -17.75 13.56 -5.85
C GLU A 376 -16.77 14.55 -5.21
N SER A 377 -17.22 15.77 -4.91
CA SER A 377 -16.36 16.82 -4.34
C SER A 377 -16.00 16.58 -2.87
N ALA A 378 -16.84 15.86 -2.12
CA ALA A 378 -16.63 15.56 -0.71
C ALA A 378 -15.36 14.74 -0.48
N ALA A 379 -15.00 13.85 -1.42
CA ALA A 379 -13.82 13.01 -1.34
C ALA A 379 -12.54 13.83 -1.11
N GLU A 380 -12.39 14.95 -1.81
CA GLU A 380 -11.20 15.79 -1.73
C GLU A 380 -11.04 16.41 -0.33
N VAL A 381 -12.11 16.98 0.21
CA VAL A 381 -12.08 17.61 1.54
C VAL A 381 -11.92 16.54 2.62
N ALA A 382 -12.62 15.41 2.48
CA ALA A 382 -12.60 14.31 3.42
C ALA A 382 -11.21 13.69 3.59
N SER A 383 -10.46 13.49 2.50
CA SER A 383 -9.09 12.98 2.57
C SER A 383 -8.19 13.88 3.42
N THR A 384 -8.30 15.20 3.26
CA THR A 384 -7.50 16.17 4.05
C THR A 384 -7.87 16.11 5.53
N GLU A 385 -9.16 16.22 5.87
CA GLU A 385 -9.62 16.16 7.27
C GLU A 385 -9.32 14.81 7.93
N GLY A 386 -9.54 13.72 7.20
CA GLY A 386 -9.29 12.35 7.64
C GLY A 386 -7.81 12.11 7.94
N LEU A 387 -6.90 12.56 7.07
CA LEU A 387 -5.45 12.48 7.30
C LEU A 387 -5.04 13.23 8.57
N LEU A 388 -5.53 14.45 8.76
CA LEU A 388 -5.25 15.28 9.93
C LEU A 388 -5.79 14.67 11.23
N TYR A 389 -6.95 14.02 11.18
CA TYR A 389 -7.51 13.33 12.35
C TYR A 389 -6.75 12.04 12.65
N ALA A 390 -6.50 11.22 11.64
CA ALA A 390 -5.90 9.92 11.79
C ALA A 390 -4.42 10.07 12.17
N TYR A 391 -3.61 10.76 11.37
CA TYR A 391 -2.15 10.83 11.49
C TYR A 391 -1.60 12.24 11.81
N PRO A 392 -2.07 12.94 12.86
CA PRO A 392 -1.50 14.23 13.24
C PRO A 392 -0.04 14.05 13.71
N ARG A 393 0.77 15.10 13.51
CA ARG A 393 2.12 15.19 14.07
C ARG A 393 2.10 15.45 15.58
#